data_AF-A0A960Q737-F1
#
_entry.id   AF-A0A960Q737-F1
#
_cell.length_a   1.000
_cell.length_b   1.000
_cell.length_c   1.000
_cell.angle_alpha   90.00
_cell.angle_beta   90.00
_cell.angle_gamma   90.00
#
_symmetry.space_group_name_H-M   'P 1'
#
loop_
_entity.id
_entity.type
_entity.pdbx_description
1 polymer ?
#
loop_
_entity_poly.entity_id
_entity_poly.type
_entity_poly.pdbx_seq_one_letter_code
_entity_poly.pdbx_strand_id
1 'polypeptide(L)'
;MSSTHIHIKGAKEHNLKNIEVLIPRDQLVVITGLSGSGKSSLAFDTIYAEGQRRYVESLSSYARQFLDQMEKPEVESIDGLSPAISIEQKTTSRNPRSTVATVTEIYDYLRLLFARIGIPHCPQCDRVIEKQSASQIVEWVLALPEGTPLTILSPVVWDRKGEYRKLFRELHSKGYSRALIDGEMHRLEEPPELDKKLKHTVEVVVDRIKVAPDKRERVADAVENALKLAEGMLKLEFTGTDREPKLMSENLVCLHCQISFPELAPRNFSFNSPHGACPDCDGLGETREFDESLIIPNGRLSLDGGAILPFKDKDGKWYQAQIEKLADHYGFSMKMPYDQLSDTVKNKILYGSDEELTFIYKKQNSQFQFKSKFEGVMNNLRRRYRETSSAQVRDQLQTFMALNPCTACNGKRLQPLPLAVRIQDLNIAEYTSLSVKDALAKFADIELTGNAAIIAEKVLKEVVERLRFL
;
A
#
# COMPACT_ATOMS: atom_id res chain seq x y z
N MET A 1 -23.20 44.48 15.34
CA MET A 1 -22.38 44.18 16.52
C MET A 1 -22.47 42.69 16.76
N SER A 2 -21.34 41.97 16.86
CA SER A 2 -21.38 40.56 17.24
C SER A 2 -21.98 40.45 18.64
N SER A 3 -22.96 39.56 18.82
CA SER A 3 -23.46 39.24 20.16
C SER A 3 -22.29 38.75 21.02
N THR A 4 -22.17 39.21 22.26
CA THR A 4 -21.12 38.78 23.20
C THR A 4 -21.47 37.44 23.87
N HIS A 5 -22.73 37.00 23.76
CA HIS A 5 -23.24 35.77 24.36
C HIS A 5 -24.04 34.95 23.35
N ILE A 6 -24.04 33.64 23.54
CA ILE A 6 -25.02 32.73 22.95
C ILE A 6 -26.22 32.74 23.90
N HIS A 7 -27.38 33.15 23.40
CA HIS A 7 -28.61 33.22 24.18
C HIS A 7 -29.54 32.10 23.75
N ILE A 8 -29.79 31.15 24.65
CA ILE A 8 -30.68 30.02 24.44
C ILE A 8 -31.96 30.30 25.21
N LYS A 9 -33.10 30.32 24.52
CA LYS A 9 -34.43 30.52 25.13
C LYS A 9 -35.29 29.30 24.93
N GLY A 10 -35.89 28.87 26.03
CA GLY A 10 -36.91 27.84 26.07
C GLY A 10 -36.48 26.47 25.55
N ALA A 11 -35.27 26.03 25.91
CA ALA A 11 -34.78 24.69 25.55
C ALA A 11 -35.55 23.60 26.35
N LYS A 12 -36.16 22.67 25.64
CA LYS A 12 -37.04 21.59 26.14
C LYS A 12 -36.57 20.18 25.74
N GLU A 13 -35.48 20.08 24.98
CA GLU A 13 -34.93 18.82 24.49
C GLU A 13 -34.78 17.78 25.62
N HIS A 14 -35.33 16.58 25.40
CA HIS A 14 -35.39 15.48 26.36
C HIS A 14 -35.97 15.86 27.74
N ASN A 15 -35.11 16.10 28.73
CA ASN A 15 -35.51 16.38 30.12
C ASN A 15 -35.29 17.83 30.53
N LEU A 16 -34.88 18.71 29.60
CA LEU A 16 -34.77 20.14 29.83
C LEU A 16 -36.14 20.75 30.12
N LYS A 17 -36.20 21.64 31.12
CA LYS A 17 -37.45 22.19 31.64
C LYS A 17 -37.69 23.63 31.16
N ASN A 18 -37.74 23.81 29.84
CA ASN A 18 -37.93 25.13 29.21
C ASN A 18 -36.89 26.15 29.71
N ILE A 19 -35.62 25.77 29.69
CA ILE A 19 -34.56 26.57 30.32
C ILE A 19 -34.11 27.72 29.43
N GLU A 20 -33.69 28.80 30.06
CA GLU A 20 -33.05 29.95 29.43
C GLU A 20 -31.61 30.07 29.95
N VAL A 21 -30.64 30.15 29.02
CA VAL A 21 -29.21 30.14 29.35
C VAL A 21 -28.46 31.16 28.50
N LEU A 22 -27.57 31.91 29.14
CA LEU A 22 -26.61 32.79 28.49
C LEU A 22 -25.22 32.18 28.61
N ILE A 23 -24.57 31.92 27.48
CA ILE A 23 -23.21 31.37 27.41
C ILE A 23 -22.28 32.44 26.86
N PRO A 24 -21.21 32.84 27.57
CA PRO A 24 -20.26 33.81 27.05
C PRO A 24 -19.54 33.25 25.83
N ARG A 25 -19.42 34.05 24.77
CA ARG A 25 -18.65 33.67 23.58
C ARG A 25 -17.15 33.83 23.82
N ASP A 26 -16.38 33.10 23.01
CA ASP A 26 -14.91 33.18 22.97
C ASP A 26 -14.23 32.83 24.30
N GLN A 27 -14.90 31.98 25.10
CA GLN A 27 -14.42 31.47 26.38
C GLN A 27 -14.52 29.95 26.45
N LEU A 28 -13.67 29.34 27.26
CA LEU A 28 -13.78 27.93 27.62
C LEU A 28 -14.92 27.76 28.64
N VAL A 29 -16.09 27.32 28.18
CA VAL A 29 -17.27 27.11 29.03
C VAL A 29 -17.39 25.63 29.39
N VAL A 30 -17.55 25.35 30.68
CA VAL A 30 -17.71 23.99 31.21
C VAL A 30 -19.14 23.80 31.72
N ILE A 31 -19.87 22.85 31.14
CA ILE A 31 -21.20 22.44 31.60
C ILE A 31 -21.02 21.26 32.57
N THR A 32 -21.43 21.43 33.83
CA THR A 32 -21.29 20.42 34.89
C THR A 32 -22.61 20.11 35.59
N GLY A 33 -22.67 18.98 36.30
CA GLY A 33 -23.88 18.48 36.97
C GLY A 33 -23.97 16.96 37.04
N LEU A 34 -24.92 16.44 37.83
CA LEU A 34 -25.15 15.00 38.05
C LEU A 34 -25.44 14.24 36.75
N SER A 35 -25.13 12.94 36.70
CA SER A 35 -25.51 12.10 35.55
C SER A 35 -27.01 12.18 35.30
N GLY A 36 -27.43 12.34 34.05
CA GLY A 36 -28.83 12.54 33.68
C GLY A 36 -29.39 13.95 33.93
N SER A 37 -28.60 14.93 34.38
CA SER A 37 -29.08 16.31 34.63
C SER A 37 -29.40 17.13 33.37
N GLY A 38 -29.36 16.54 32.17
CA GLY A 38 -29.63 17.26 30.91
C GLY A 38 -28.42 17.97 30.28
N LYS A 39 -27.18 17.70 30.75
CA LYS A 39 -25.96 18.31 30.19
C LYS A 39 -25.79 18.01 28.70
N SER A 40 -25.90 16.73 28.33
CA SER A 40 -25.77 16.30 26.93
C SER A 40 -26.93 16.82 26.09
N SER A 41 -28.14 16.86 26.64
CA SER A 41 -29.32 17.41 25.99
C SER A 41 -29.15 18.90 25.65
N LEU A 42 -28.56 19.69 26.55
CA LEU A 42 -28.24 21.08 26.28
C LEU A 42 -27.05 21.22 25.30
N ALA A 43 -25.95 20.51 25.54
CA ALA A 43 -24.72 20.69 24.78
C ALA A 43 -24.78 20.11 23.36
N PHE A 44 -25.19 18.86 23.23
CA PHE A 44 -25.17 18.11 21.97
C PHE A 44 -26.51 18.21 21.24
N ASP A 45 -27.60 17.85 21.93
CA ASP A 45 -28.92 17.70 21.29
C ASP A 45 -29.59 19.06 21.01
N THR A 46 -29.18 20.14 21.71
CA THR A 46 -29.68 21.51 21.48
C THR A 46 -28.63 22.39 20.79
N ILE A 47 -27.53 22.75 21.47
CA ILE A 47 -26.57 23.76 20.98
C ILE A 47 -25.83 23.27 19.73
N TYR A 48 -25.23 22.08 19.80
CA TYR A 48 -24.49 21.53 18.66
C TYR A 48 -25.42 21.19 17.49
N ALA A 49 -26.54 20.52 17.75
CA ALA A 49 -27.51 20.16 16.71
C ALA A 49 -28.00 21.41 15.96
N GLU A 50 -28.39 22.47 16.67
CA GLU A 50 -28.85 23.71 16.03
C GLU A 50 -27.72 24.46 15.32
N GLY A 51 -26.50 24.43 15.88
CA GLY A 51 -25.32 25.05 15.27
C GLY A 51 -24.90 24.36 13.96
N GLN A 52 -24.94 23.02 13.95
CA GLN A 52 -24.70 22.22 12.75
C GLN A 52 -25.80 22.42 11.71
N ARG A 53 -27.08 22.38 12.13
CA ARG A 53 -28.24 22.55 11.24
C ARG A 53 -28.16 23.89 10.49
N ARG A 54 -27.98 25.00 11.20
CA ARG A 54 -27.86 26.35 10.61
C ARG A 54 -26.70 26.47 9.63
N TYR A 55 -25.57 25.85 9.95
CA TYR A 55 -24.41 25.85 9.05
C TYR A 55 -24.70 25.08 7.76
N VAL A 56 -25.23 23.85 7.86
CA VAL A 56 -25.56 23.03 6.68
C VAL A 56 -26.66 23.67 5.83
N GLU A 57 -27.60 24.37 6.47
CA GLU A 57 -28.69 25.10 5.78
C GLU A 57 -28.15 26.22 4.88
N SER A 58 -26.95 26.73 5.15
CA SER A 58 -26.28 27.74 4.34
C SER A 58 -25.49 27.19 3.14
N LEU A 59 -25.22 25.88 3.08
CA LEU A 59 -24.30 25.30 2.09
C LEU A 59 -24.90 25.20 0.68
N SER A 60 -26.15 24.74 0.53
CA SER A 60 -26.82 24.69 -0.78
C SER A 60 -28.34 24.58 -0.64
N SER A 61 -29.07 25.01 -1.68
CA SER A 61 -30.53 24.85 -1.75
C SER A 61 -30.97 23.39 -1.74
N TYR A 62 -30.15 22.48 -2.29
CA TYR A 62 -30.37 21.03 -2.24
C TYR A 62 -30.17 20.47 -0.83
N ALA A 63 -29.13 20.88 -0.10
CA ALA A 63 -28.89 20.45 1.28
C ALA A 63 -30.05 20.82 2.21
N ARG A 64 -30.73 21.96 1.98
CA ARG A 64 -31.93 22.35 2.74
C ARG A 64 -33.05 21.31 2.65
N GLN A 65 -33.25 20.68 1.50
CA GLN A 65 -34.29 19.67 1.31
C GLN A 65 -34.06 18.41 2.15
N PHE A 66 -32.80 18.08 2.47
CA PHE A 66 -32.46 16.96 3.35
C PHE A 66 -32.49 17.34 4.84
N LEU A 67 -32.28 18.61 5.16
CA LEU A 67 -32.35 19.11 6.54
C LEU A 67 -33.78 19.16 7.08
N ASP A 68 -34.79 19.35 6.23
CA ASP A 68 -36.20 19.30 6.65
C ASP A 68 -36.64 17.89 7.14
N GLN A 69 -35.82 16.86 6.89
CA GLN A 69 -36.01 15.51 7.44
C GLN A 69 -35.29 15.29 8.78
N MET A 70 -34.41 16.21 9.20
CA MET A 70 -33.77 16.13 10.51
C MET A 70 -34.69 16.75 11.57
N GLU A 71 -34.85 16.07 12.70
CA GLU A 71 -35.60 16.61 13.83
C GLU A 71 -34.95 17.92 14.30
N LYS A 72 -35.76 18.99 14.32
CA LYS A 72 -35.33 20.28 14.87
C LYS A 72 -35.33 20.16 16.39
N PRO A 73 -34.26 20.61 17.08
CA PRO A 73 -34.24 20.63 18.54
C PRO A 73 -35.43 21.42 19.09
N GLU A 74 -36.00 20.94 20.19
CA GLU A 74 -37.09 21.61 20.90
C GLU A 74 -36.56 22.84 21.66
N VAL A 75 -36.45 23.97 20.97
CA VAL A 75 -36.00 25.26 21.51
C VAL A 75 -36.78 26.41 20.89
N GLU A 76 -37.07 27.45 21.67
CA GLU A 76 -37.84 28.62 21.18
C GLU A 76 -36.97 29.54 20.32
N SER A 77 -35.77 29.89 20.81
CA SER A 77 -34.78 30.59 20.00
C SER A 77 -33.36 30.34 20.51
N ILE A 78 -32.39 30.39 19.59
CA ILE A 78 -30.98 30.49 19.94
C ILE A 78 -30.36 31.63 19.14
N ASP A 79 -29.87 32.65 19.83
CA ASP A 79 -29.24 33.82 19.23
C ASP A 79 -27.73 33.83 19.49
N GLY A 80 -26.97 34.35 18.53
CA GLY A 80 -25.50 34.43 18.66
C GLY A 80 -24.76 33.10 18.55
N LEU A 81 -25.40 32.03 18.05
CA LEU A 81 -24.77 30.72 17.84
C LEU A 81 -23.79 30.73 16.65
N SER A 82 -22.64 30.10 16.81
CA SER A 82 -21.66 29.90 15.73
C SER A 82 -21.82 28.52 15.10
N PRO A 83 -21.28 28.26 13.90
CA PRO A 83 -21.13 26.89 13.40
C PRO A 83 -20.47 26.02 14.47
N ALA A 84 -21.12 24.91 14.80
CA ALA A 84 -20.71 24.05 15.91
C ALA A 84 -20.07 22.77 15.39
N ILE A 85 -19.04 22.30 16.09
CA ILE A 85 -18.36 21.02 15.85
C ILE A 85 -18.40 20.24 17.15
N SER A 86 -18.88 18.99 17.08
CA SER A 86 -18.88 18.07 18.22
C SER A 86 -17.63 17.21 18.18
N ILE A 87 -16.93 17.13 19.31
CA ILE A 87 -15.81 16.22 19.53
C ILE A 87 -16.25 15.23 20.60
N GLU A 88 -16.77 14.10 20.16
CA GLU A 88 -17.27 13.02 21.02
C GLU A 88 -16.37 11.79 20.97
N GLN A 89 -16.34 11.04 22.07
CA GLN A 89 -15.75 9.69 22.09
C GLN A 89 -16.72 8.66 21.49
N LYS A 90 -17.26 8.92 20.29
CA LYS A 90 -18.01 7.91 19.54
C LYS A 90 -17.00 6.88 18.99
N THR A 91 -17.32 5.59 19.13
CA THR A 91 -16.53 4.53 18.50
C THR A 91 -16.54 4.75 17.00
N THR A 92 -15.42 5.22 16.45
CA THR A 92 -15.21 5.35 15.01
C THR A 92 -15.46 4.00 14.36
N SER A 93 -16.22 4.01 13.26
CA SER A 93 -16.43 2.84 12.41
C SER A 93 -15.11 2.11 12.16
N ARG A 94 -15.08 0.80 12.42
CA ARG A 94 -13.92 -0.06 12.21
C ARG A 94 -13.75 -0.33 10.71
N ASN A 95 -13.25 0.66 9.98
CA ASN A 95 -12.81 0.44 8.61
C ASN A 95 -11.36 -0.10 8.65
N PRO A 96 -11.09 -1.34 8.19
CA PRO A 96 -9.74 -1.94 8.24
C PRO A 96 -8.71 -1.17 7.41
N ARG A 97 -9.17 -0.35 6.46
CA ARG A 97 -8.32 0.54 5.66
C ARG A 97 -8.02 1.88 6.34
N SER A 98 -8.66 2.20 7.46
CA SER A 98 -8.37 3.41 8.22
C SER A 98 -7.23 3.15 9.22
N THR A 99 -6.25 4.04 9.24
CA THR A 99 -5.11 4.06 10.16
C THR A 99 -5.07 5.40 10.89
N VAL A 100 -4.27 5.51 11.96
CA VAL A 100 -4.03 6.79 12.63
C VAL A 100 -3.52 7.85 11.65
N ALA A 101 -2.58 7.48 10.78
CA ALA A 101 -1.98 8.38 9.80
C ALA A 101 -2.98 8.84 8.71
N THR A 102 -3.99 8.02 8.35
CA THR A 102 -5.03 8.46 7.40
C THR A 102 -6.10 9.32 8.06
N VAL A 103 -6.47 9.05 9.32
CA VAL A 103 -7.45 9.87 10.06
C VAL A 103 -6.90 11.27 10.34
N THR A 104 -5.60 11.35 10.63
CA THR A 104 -4.90 12.61 10.88
C THR A 104 -4.39 13.28 9.60
N GLU A 105 -4.69 12.72 8.43
CA GLU A 105 -4.20 13.12 7.10
C GLU A 105 -2.67 13.19 6.94
N ILE A 106 -1.89 12.82 7.97
CA ILE A 106 -0.42 12.76 7.89
C ILE A 106 0.01 11.90 6.71
N TYR A 107 -0.66 10.76 6.51
CA TYR A 107 -0.38 9.87 5.38
C TYR A 107 -0.56 10.57 4.03
N ASP A 108 -1.51 11.49 3.90
CA ASP A 108 -1.77 12.19 2.64
C ASP A 108 -0.62 13.14 2.29
N TYR A 109 -0.09 13.84 3.29
CA TYR A 109 1.12 14.65 3.14
C TYR A 109 2.36 13.78 2.89
N LEU A 110 2.48 12.62 3.54
CA LEU A 110 3.57 11.68 3.25
C LEU A 110 3.54 11.22 1.79
N ARG A 111 2.37 10.83 1.25
CA ARG A 111 2.26 10.46 -0.17
C ARG A 111 2.71 11.59 -1.10
N LEU A 112 2.38 12.83 -0.77
CA LEU A 112 2.80 13.99 -1.54
C LEU A 112 4.31 14.21 -1.43
N LEU A 113 4.88 14.08 -0.23
CA LEU A 113 6.31 14.21 0.02
C LEU A 113 7.11 13.16 -0.76
N PHE A 114 6.73 11.88 -0.64
CA PHE A 114 7.34 10.76 -1.37
C PHE A 114 7.22 10.89 -2.89
N ALA A 115 6.12 11.44 -3.41
CA ALA A 115 5.98 11.70 -4.83
C ALA A 115 6.88 12.84 -5.35
N ARG A 116 7.30 13.77 -4.48
CA ARG A 116 8.06 14.97 -4.89
C ARG A 116 9.55 14.85 -4.67
N ILE A 117 9.99 14.29 -3.54
CA ILE A 117 11.40 14.19 -3.17
C ILE A 117 11.86 12.74 -2.95
N GLY A 118 10.95 11.78 -3.05
CA GLY A 118 11.29 10.38 -2.91
C GLY A 118 12.20 9.92 -4.05
N ILE A 119 13.30 9.27 -3.68
CA ILE A 119 14.27 8.73 -4.62
C ILE A 119 13.88 7.27 -4.89
N PRO A 120 13.54 6.89 -6.13
CA PRO A 120 13.21 5.50 -6.44
C PRO A 120 14.48 4.65 -6.55
N HIS A 121 14.48 3.50 -5.88
CA HIS A 121 15.52 2.49 -5.98
C HIS A 121 15.00 1.28 -6.75
N CYS A 122 15.87 0.58 -7.46
CA CYS A 122 15.50 -0.68 -8.08
C CYS A 122 15.24 -1.77 -7.01
N PRO A 123 14.07 -2.42 -6.96
CA PRO A 123 13.78 -3.43 -5.94
C PRO A 123 14.63 -4.71 -6.07
N GLN A 124 15.36 -4.90 -7.18
CA GLN A 124 16.24 -6.05 -7.40
C GLN A 124 17.73 -5.76 -7.15
N CYS A 125 18.22 -4.58 -7.51
CA CYS A 125 19.65 -4.24 -7.41
C CYS A 125 19.96 -3.03 -6.53
N ASP A 126 18.94 -2.43 -5.91
CA ASP A 126 18.98 -1.28 -4.99
C ASP A 126 19.60 0.02 -5.54
N ARG A 127 19.99 0.03 -6.82
CA ARG A 127 20.53 1.21 -7.50
C ARG A 127 19.47 2.30 -7.61
N VAL A 128 19.92 3.55 -7.43
CA VAL A 128 19.10 4.74 -7.62
C VAL A 128 18.66 4.86 -9.08
N ILE A 129 17.39 5.19 -9.29
CA ILE A 129 16.79 5.45 -10.60
C ILE A 129 16.55 6.95 -10.69
N GLU A 130 17.30 7.63 -11.55
CA GLU A 130 17.12 9.05 -11.80
C GLU A 130 16.45 9.28 -13.15
N LYS A 131 15.49 10.21 -13.18
CA LYS A 131 14.93 10.75 -14.41
C LYS A 131 15.60 12.09 -14.70
N GLN A 132 16.15 12.26 -15.89
CA GLN A 132 16.75 13.51 -16.33
C GLN A 132 16.27 13.82 -17.74
N SER A 133 15.78 15.05 -17.97
CA SER A 133 15.41 15.47 -19.32
C SER A 133 16.65 15.69 -20.19
N ALA A 134 16.50 15.62 -21.52
CA ALA A 134 17.58 15.98 -22.45
C ALA A 134 18.26 17.30 -22.06
N SER A 135 17.50 18.34 -21.72
CA SER A 135 18.05 19.65 -21.31
C SER A 135 18.89 19.56 -20.04
N GLN A 136 18.46 18.79 -19.03
CA GLN A 136 19.22 18.59 -17.79
C GLN A 136 20.51 17.80 -18.05
N ILE A 137 20.46 16.80 -18.93
CA ILE A 137 21.64 16.04 -19.35
C ILE A 137 22.64 16.96 -20.05
N VAL A 138 22.17 17.83 -20.96
CA VAL A 138 23.01 18.81 -21.66
C VAL A 138 23.66 19.79 -20.68
N GLU A 139 22.89 20.35 -19.74
CA GLU A 139 23.42 21.24 -18.71
C GLU A 139 24.44 20.53 -17.82
N TRP A 140 24.18 19.27 -17.44
CA TRP A 140 25.12 18.46 -16.67
C TRP A 140 26.44 18.24 -17.42
N VAL A 141 26.38 17.94 -18.72
CA VAL A 141 27.57 17.76 -19.57
C VAL A 141 28.36 19.07 -19.70
N LEU A 142 27.68 20.21 -19.85
CA LEU A 142 28.31 21.53 -19.96
C LEU A 142 28.90 22.03 -18.63
N ALA A 143 28.43 21.51 -17.49
CA ALA A 143 29.01 21.80 -16.18
C ALA A 143 30.34 21.07 -15.91
N LEU A 144 30.76 20.15 -16.79
CA LEU A 144 32.05 19.48 -16.69
C LEU A 144 33.21 20.44 -17.03
N PRO A 145 34.44 20.17 -16.54
CA PRO A 145 35.60 21.00 -16.87
C PRO A 145 35.81 21.12 -18.38
N GLU A 146 36.15 22.32 -18.84
CA GLU A 146 36.43 22.58 -20.24
C GLU A 146 37.57 21.68 -20.76
N GLY A 147 37.41 21.18 -21.99
CA GLY A 147 38.36 20.26 -22.62
C GLY A 147 38.15 18.79 -22.25
N THR A 148 37.23 18.45 -21.33
CA THR A 148 36.95 17.05 -20.97
C THR A 148 36.52 16.25 -22.22
N PRO A 149 37.27 15.20 -22.61
CA PRO A 149 36.89 14.32 -23.72
C PRO A 149 35.78 13.34 -23.31
N LEU A 150 34.70 13.35 -24.08
CA LEU A 150 33.46 12.64 -23.82
C LEU A 150 33.04 11.88 -25.09
N THR A 151 32.62 10.63 -24.94
CA THR A 151 31.92 9.87 -25.98
C THR A 151 30.47 9.66 -25.54
N ILE A 152 29.53 10.08 -26.37
CA ILE A 152 28.09 9.86 -26.15
C ILE A 152 27.72 8.55 -26.85
N LEU A 153 27.28 7.60 -26.05
CA LEU A 153 26.89 6.25 -26.46
C LEU A 153 25.38 6.09 -26.29
N SER A 154 24.78 5.35 -27.22
CA SER A 154 23.37 4.96 -27.18
C SER A 154 23.25 3.44 -26.99
N PRO A 155 22.86 2.95 -25.79
CA PRO A 155 22.75 1.52 -25.51
C PRO A 155 21.46 0.93 -26.13
N VAL A 156 21.51 0.60 -27.41
CA VAL A 156 20.38 0.04 -28.16
C VAL A 156 20.02 -1.39 -27.73
N VAL A 157 21.01 -2.14 -27.23
CA VAL A 157 20.82 -3.46 -26.64
C VAL A 157 21.60 -3.51 -25.34
N TRP A 158 20.96 -3.94 -24.26
CA TRP A 158 21.59 -4.06 -22.95
C TRP A 158 21.33 -5.43 -22.34
N ASP A 159 22.38 -6.22 -22.10
CA ASP A 159 22.35 -7.53 -21.45
C ASP A 159 21.23 -8.47 -21.96
N ARG A 160 21.00 -8.50 -23.27
CA ARG A 160 19.94 -9.30 -23.91
C ARG A 160 20.51 -10.35 -24.85
N LYS A 161 19.83 -11.50 -24.94
CA LYS A 161 20.24 -12.61 -25.80
C LYS A 161 19.82 -12.37 -27.24
N GLY A 162 20.74 -12.53 -28.19
CA GLY A 162 20.43 -12.40 -29.60
C GLY A 162 21.64 -12.17 -30.49
N GLU A 163 21.44 -12.43 -31.78
CA GLU A 163 22.46 -12.27 -32.84
C GLU A 163 22.50 -10.83 -33.41
N TYR A 164 21.41 -10.08 -33.30
CA TYR A 164 21.27 -8.67 -33.71
C TYR A 164 21.73 -8.27 -35.14
N ARG A 165 21.99 -9.22 -36.07
CA ARG A 165 22.39 -8.93 -37.47
C ARG A 165 21.46 -7.98 -38.24
N LYS A 166 20.15 -8.01 -37.97
CA LYS A 166 19.19 -7.06 -38.57
C LYS A 166 19.38 -5.64 -38.02
N LEU A 167 19.61 -5.53 -36.72
CA LEU A 167 19.84 -4.26 -36.03
C LEU A 167 21.13 -3.60 -36.54
N PHE A 168 22.22 -4.35 -36.70
CA PHE A 168 23.47 -3.78 -37.24
C PHE A 168 23.31 -3.20 -38.66
N ARG A 169 22.58 -3.90 -39.55
CA ARG A 169 22.27 -3.38 -40.89
C ARG A 169 21.41 -2.12 -40.85
N GLU A 170 20.43 -2.09 -39.95
CA GLU A 170 19.58 -0.91 -39.77
C GLU A 170 20.40 0.29 -39.27
N LEU A 171 21.24 0.09 -38.26
CA LEU A 171 22.13 1.13 -37.71
C LEU A 171 23.12 1.66 -38.77
N HIS A 172 23.71 0.76 -39.57
CA HIS A 172 24.58 1.16 -40.67
C HIS A 172 23.82 1.98 -41.73
N SER A 173 22.60 1.57 -42.10
CA SER A 173 21.76 2.32 -43.06
C SER A 173 21.37 3.71 -42.55
N LYS A 174 21.29 3.90 -41.22
CA LYS A 174 21.06 5.20 -40.56
C LYS A 174 22.33 6.06 -40.46
N GLY A 175 23.47 5.58 -40.94
CA GLY A 175 24.73 6.33 -41.02
C GLY A 175 25.69 6.15 -39.84
N TYR A 176 25.39 5.23 -38.90
CA TYR A 176 26.30 4.94 -37.79
C TYR A 176 27.45 4.04 -38.26
N SER A 177 28.69 4.45 -37.95
CA SER A 177 29.89 3.73 -38.39
C SER A 177 30.51 2.84 -37.31
N ARG A 178 30.31 3.16 -36.03
CA ARG A 178 30.96 2.47 -34.90
C ARG A 178 29.97 2.16 -33.79
N ALA A 179 30.16 1.01 -33.15
CA ALA A 179 29.46 0.62 -31.94
C ALA A 179 30.42 -0.14 -31.01
N LEU A 180 30.25 0.00 -29.71
CA LEU A 180 30.82 -0.92 -28.74
C LEU A 180 29.89 -2.13 -28.61
N ILE A 181 30.46 -3.33 -28.75
CA ILE A 181 29.75 -4.59 -28.61
C ILE A 181 30.50 -5.39 -27.56
N ASP A 182 29.83 -5.70 -26.44
CA ASP A 182 30.41 -6.38 -25.28
C ASP A 182 31.71 -5.74 -24.73
N GLY A 183 31.82 -4.41 -24.87
CA GLY A 183 32.97 -3.62 -24.42
C GLY A 183 34.08 -3.45 -25.46
N GLU A 184 33.99 -4.11 -26.61
CA GLU A 184 34.95 -3.96 -27.70
C GLU A 184 34.41 -3.07 -28.83
N MET A 185 35.27 -2.24 -29.40
CA MET A 185 34.86 -1.28 -30.44
C MET A 185 34.91 -1.91 -31.83
N HIS A 186 33.76 -2.00 -32.50
CA HIS A 186 33.62 -2.57 -33.83
C HIS A 186 33.11 -1.55 -34.85
N ARG A 187 33.44 -1.77 -36.13
CA ARG A 187 32.86 -1.02 -37.26
C ARG A 187 31.56 -1.72 -37.68
N LEU A 188 30.50 -0.96 -37.88
CA LEU A 188 29.18 -1.52 -38.25
C LEU A 188 29.13 -2.06 -39.69
N GLU A 189 30.12 -1.73 -40.52
CA GLU A 189 30.35 -2.34 -41.85
C GLU A 189 30.70 -3.83 -41.74
N GLU A 190 31.47 -4.20 -40.71
CA GLU A 190 31.92 -5.57 -40.44
C GLU A 190 31.59 -5.93 -38.97
N PRO A 191 30.30 -6.11 -38.63
CA PRO A 191 29.91 -6.42 -37.26
C PRO A 191 30.35 -7.85 -36.89
N PRO A 192 30.73 -8.09 -35.62
CA PRO A 192 31.04 -9.43 -35.12
C PRO A 192 29.80 -10.34 -35.16
N GLU A 193 30.02 -11.63 -35.32
CA GLU A 193 28.95 -12.62 -35.18
C GLU A 193 28.68 -12.89 -33.69
N LEU A 194 27.46 -12.57 -33.25
CA LEU A 194 27.02 -12.75 -31.87
C LEU A 194 26.25 -14.08 -31.69
N ASP A 195 26.48 -14.75 -30.56
CA ASP A 195 25.79 -16.01 -30.23
C ASP A 195 24.39 -15.74 -29.68
N LYS A 196 23.37 -16.29 -30.34
CA LYS A 196 21.97 -16.18 -29.93
C LYS A 196 21.70 -16.65 -28.49
N LYS A 197 22.54 -17.51 -27.89
CA LYS A 197 22.35 -18.06 -26.55
C LYS A 197 22.98 -17.20 -25.45
N LEU A 198 23.97 -16.38 -25.79
CA LEU A 198 24.68 -15.51 -24.87
C LEU A 198 24.02 -14.14 -24.80
N LYS A 199 24.23 -13.45 -23.69
CA LYS A 199 23.74 -12.08 -23.50
C LYS A 199 24.78 -11.12 -24.06
N HIS A 200 24.31 -10.12 -24.79
CA HIS A 200 25.14 -9.14 -25.45
C HIS A 200 24.68 -7.72 -25.10
N THR A 201 25.62 -6.78 -25.14
CA THR A 201 25.40 -5.34 -24.96
C THR A 201 25.94 -4.61 -26.19
N VAL A 202 25.09 -3.81 -26.84
CA VAL A 202 25.42 -3.04 -28.04
C VAL A 202 25.17 -1.57 -27.77
N GLU A 203 26.24 -0.78 -27.83
CA GLU A 203 26.24 0.65 -27.54
C GLU A 203 26.73 1.41 -28.78
N VAL A 204 25.84 2.13 -29.46
CA VAL A 204 26.18 2.86 -30.69
C VAL A 204 26.90 4.15 -30.33
N VAL A 205 28.01 4.44 -31.01
CA VAL A 205 28.73 5.70 -30.84
C VAL A 205 27.98 6.78 -31.63
N VAL A 206 27.39 7.75 -30.92
CA VAL A 206 26.62 8.83 -31.53
C VAL A 206 27.53 10.01 -31.88
N ASP A 207 28.30 10.52 -30.90
CA ASP A 207 29.29 11.58 -31.14
C ASP A 207 30.46 11.48 -30.15
N ARG A 208 31.60 12.05 -30.53
CA ARG A 208 32.79 12.24 -29.68
C ARG A 208 33.06 13.73 -29.56
N ILE A 209 32.89 14.26 -28.36
CA ILE A 209 32.89 15.69 -28.09
C ILE A 209 33.95 16.00 -27.04
N LYS A 210 34.64 17.14 -27.20
CA LYS A 210 35.39 17.78 -26.10
C LYS A 210 34.52 18.89 -25.55
N VAL A 211 34.21 18.83 -24.25
CA VAL A 211 33.33 19.78 -23.57
C VAL A 211 33.86 21.20 -23.75
N ALA A 212 33.04 22.07 -24.29
CA ALA A 212 33.32 23.49 -24.44
C ALA A 212 32.00 24.29 -24.47
N PRO A 213 31.94 25.52 -23.90
CA PRO A 213 30.70 26.28 -23.78
C PRO A 213 30.02 26.62 -25.11
N ASP A 214 30.84 26.82 -26.16
CA ASP A 214 30.43 27.13 -27.53
C ASP A 214 29.77 25.94 -28.25
N LYS A 215 29.92 24.72 -27.74
CA LYS A 215 29.40 23.49 -28.37
C LYS A 215 28.05 23.03 -27.83
N ARG A 216 27.30 23.90 -27.16
CA ARG A 216 25.99 23.57 -26.57
C ARG A 216 25.03 22.93 -27.56
N GLU A 217 24.87 23.49 -28.76
CA GLU A 217 23.97 22.95 -29.79
C GLU A 217 24.37 21.53 -30.22
N ARG A 218 25.68 21.31 -30.45
CA ARG A 218 26.21 19.99 -30.82
C ARG A 218 26.00 18.94 -29.73
N VAL A 219 26.19 19.31 -28.46
CA VAL A 219 25.92 18.42 -27.33
C VAL A 219 24.42 18.10 -27.24
N ALA A 220 23.56 19.09 -27.43
CA ALA A 220 22.10 18.89 -27.42
C ALA A 220 21.64 17.94 -28.53
N ASP A 221 22.10 18.15 -29.76
CA ASP A 221 21.78 17.28 -30.90
C ASP A 221 22.25 15.84 -30.66
N ALA A 222 23.46 15.66 -30.12
CA ALA A 222 24.01 14.34 -29.82
C ALA A 222 23.24 13.63 -28.69
N VAL A 223 22.88 14.35 -27.62
CA VAL A 223 22.07 13.82 -26.50
C VAL A 223 20.68 13.42 -26.98
N GLU A 224 19.99 14.27 -27.74
CA GLU A 224 18.68 13.95 -28.30
C GLU A 224 18.72 12.75 -29.24
N ASN A 225 19.73 12.67 -30.11
CA ASN A 225 19.89 11.54 -31.03
C ASN A 225 20.17 10.24 -30.27
N ALA A 226 21.02 10.28 -29.23
CA ALA A 226 21.28 9.10 -28.40
C ALA A 226 20.02 8.62 -27.67
N LEU A 227 19.31 9.54 -27.03
CA LEU A 227 18.05 9.25 -26.35
C LEU A 227 17.00 8.66 -27.31
N LYS A 228 16.81 9.26 -28.49
CA LYS A 228 15.86 8.74 -29.50
C LYS A 228 16.22 7.33 -29.98
N LEU A 229 17.51 7.01 -30.10
CA LEU A 229 17.98 5.74 -30.64
C LEU A 229 17.82 4.57 -29.65
N ALA A 230 17.92 4.82 -28.33
CA ALA A 230 17.78 3.82 -27.28
C ALA A 230 16.55 4.06 -26.36
N GLU A 231 15.45 4.56 -26.93
CA GLU A 231 14.15 4.72 -26.23
C GLU A 231 14.25 5.49 -24.88
N GLY A 232 15.06 6.54 -24.87
CA GLY A 232 15.25 7.42 -23.72
C GLY A 232 16.45 7.08 -22.84
N MET A 233 17.39 6.24 -23.30
CA MET A 233 18.62 5.89 -22.58
C MET A 233 19.87 6.44 -23.28
N LEU A 234 20.88 6.82 -22.50
CA LEU A 234 22.20 7.16 -23.02
C LEU A 234 23.30 6.78 -22.02
N LYS A 235 24.54 6.64 -22.50
CA LYS A 235 25.73 6.44 -21.67
C LYS A 235 26.80 7.44 -22.07
N LEU A 236 27.39 8.08 -21.08
CA LEU A 236 28.53 8.98 -21.23
C LEU A 236 29.78 8.22 -20.82
N GLU A 237 30.73 8.10 -21.74
CA GLU A 237 32.03 7.48 -21.48
C GLU A 237 33.12 8.56 -21.56
N PHE A 238 33.97 8.65 -20.54
CA PHE A 238 35.02 9.65 -20.45
C PHE A 238 36.35 9.06 -20.91
N THR A 239 36.92 9.58 -21.99
CA THR A 239 38.09 8.97 -22.64
C THR A 239 39.39 9.60 -22.14
N GLY A 240 40.24 8.86 -21.42
CA GLY A 240 41.52 9.40 -20.93
C GLY A 240 41.42 10.23 -19.65
N THR A 241 40.39 9.97 -18.84
CA THR A 241 40.23 10.48 -17.47
C THR A 241 39.84 9.32 -16.55
N ASP A 242 40.17 9.40 -15.26
CA ASP A 242 39.78 8.38 -14.25
C ASP A 242 38.30 8.41 -13.86
N ARG A 243 37.43 9.02 -14.67
CA ARG A 243 35.99 9.12 -14.40
C ARG A 243 35.27 7.87 -14.88
N GLU A 244 34.47 7.29 -14.00
CA GLU A 244 33.60 6.15 -14.35
C GLU A 244 32.54 6.57 -15.38
N PRO A 245 32.15 5.64 -16.29
CA PRO A 245 31.09 5.90 -17.25
C PRO A 245 29.75 6.15 -16.54
N LYS A 246 28.99 7.14 -17.03
CA LYS A 246 27.70 7.53 -16.44
C LYS A 246 26.55 7.19 -17.38
N LEU A 247 25.64 6.35 -16.92
CA LEU A 247 24.39 6.07 -17.62
C LEU A 247 23.30 7.07 -17.19
N MET A 248 22.50 7.54 -18.14
CA MET A 248 21.41 8.49 -17.91
C MET A 248 20.16 8.06 -18.69
N SER A 249 18.99 8.45 -18.19
CA SER A 249 17.69 8.07 -18.76
C SER A 249 16.65 9.18 -18.62
N GLU A 250 15.86 9.38 -19.67
CA GLU A 250 14.66 10.24 -19.66
C GLU A 250 13.44 9.56 -19.01
N ASN A 251 13.49 8.23 -18.87
CA ASN A 251 12.46 7.42 -18.24
C ASN A 251 12.91 6.92 -16.87
N LEU A 252 11.97 6.71 -15.95
CA LEU A 252 12.26 6.08 -14.66
C LEU A 252 12.43 4.56 -14.85
N VAL A 253 13.56 4.14 -15.41
CA VAL A 253 13.85 2.72 -15.69
C VAL A 253 15.17 2.33 -15.04
N CYS A 254 15.17 1.21 -14.33
CA CYS A 254 16.42 0.60 -13.89
C CYS A 254 17.14 -0.01 -15.11
N LEU A 255 18.32 0.50 -15.45
CA LEU A 255 19.08 0.07 -16.62
C LEU A 255 19.66 -1.35 -16.50
N HIS A 256 19.90 -1.82 -15.28
CA HIS A 256 20.40 -3.18 -15.05
C HIS A 256 19.30 -4.25 -15.08
N CYS A 257 18.19 -3.99 -14.40
CA CYS A 257 17.09 -4.95 -14.25
C CYS A 257 15.92 -4.74 -15.23
N GLN A 258 15.95 -3.65 -16.02
CA GLN A 258 14.90 -3.24 -16.96
C GLN A 258 13.51 -3.08 -16.31
N ILE A 259 13.49 -2.75 -15.01
CA ILE A 259 12.25 -2.45 -14.27
C ILE A 259 11.87 -1.01 -14.56
N SER A 260 10.69 -0.83 -15.16
CA SER A 260 10.10 0.49 -15.39
C SER A 260 9.24 0.91 -14.21
N PHE A 261 9.51 2.10 -13.70
CA PHE A 261 8.70 2.75 -12.68
C PHE A 261 7.65 3.63 -13.36
N PRO A 262 6.39 3.62 -12.89
CA PRO A 262 5.43 4.63 -13.28
C PRO A 262 5.88 6.01 -12.81
N GLU A 263 5.31 7.07 -13.39
CA GLU A 263 5.48 8.41 -12.85
C GLU A 263 5.10 8.44 -11.36
N LEU A 264 5.97 9.03 -10.53
CA LEU A 264 5.76 9.12 -9.09
C LEU A 264 4.64 10.13 -8.80
N ALA A 265 3.42 9.63 -8.65
CA ALA A 265 2.28 10.42 -8.23
C ALA A 265 1.82 10.01 -6.82
N PRO A 266 1.18 10.91 -6.04
CA PRO A 266 0.73 10.59 -4.67
C PRO A 266 -0.17 9.35 -4.60
N ARG A 267 -0.95 9.07 -5.65
CA ARG A 267 -1.82 7.89 -5.76
C ARG A 267 -1.05 6.56 -5.72
N ASN A 268 0.19 6.53 -6.20
CA ASN A 268 1.05 5.33 -6.17
C ASN A 268 1.43 4.95 -4.75
N PHE A 269 1.43 5.90 -3.82
CA PHE A 269 1.71 5.66 -2.40
C PHE A 269 0.44 5.41 -1.59
N SER A 270 -0.72 5.28 -2.23
CA SER A 270 -1.99 5.04 -1.55
C SER A 270 -2.34 3.55 -1.58
N PHE A 271 -2.41 2.92 -0.40
CA PHE A 271 -2.96 1.56 -0.28
C PHE A 271 -4.49 1.52 -0.45
N ASN A 272 -5.16 2.68 -0.54
CA ASN A 272 -6.58 2.77 -0.89
C ASN A 272 -6.82 2.89 -2.41
N SER A 273 -5.75 2.96 -3.21
CA SER A 273 -5.82 3.05 -4.67
C SER A 273 -5.22 1.79 -5.30
N PRO A 274 -5.81 1.23 -6.36
CA PRO A 274 -5.24 0.07 -7.05
C PRO A 274 -3.85 0.34 -7.65
N HIS A 275 -3.46 1.61 -7.84
CA HIS A 275 -2.14 2.00 -8.32
C HIS A 275 -1.02 1.83 -7.28
N GLY A 276 -1.37 1.78 -6.00
CA GLY A 276 -0.41 1.65 -4.91
C GLY A 276 -0.64 0.42 -4.03
N ALA A 277 -1.88 -0.05 -3.94
CA ALA A 277 -2.28 -1.18 -3.11
C ALA A 277 -1.60 -2.49 -3.54
N CYS A 278 -1.13 -3.24 -2.55
CA CYS A 278 -0.68 -4.61 -2.75
C CYS A 278 -1.85 -5.43 -3.35
N PRO A 279 -1.64 -6.09 -4.51
CA PRO A 279 -2.71 -6.81 -5.20
C PRO A 279 -3.22 -8.03 -4.41
N ASP A 280 -2.37 -8.66 -3.62
CA ASP A 280 -2.68 -9.91 -2.93
C ASP A 280 -3.61 -9.70 -1.73
N CYS A 281 -3.50 -8.55 -1.06
CA CYS A 281 -4.35 -8.18 0.08
C CYS A 281 -5.26 -6.98 -0.20
N ASP A 282 -5.32 -6.49 -1.44
CA ASP A 282 -6.07 -5.28 -1.84
C ASP A 282 -5.86 -4.10 -0.87
N GLY A 283 -4.59 -3.85 -0.51
CA GLY A 283 -4.20 -2.76 0.38
C GLY A 283 -4.57 -2.91 1.88
N LEU A 284 -5.09 -4.06 2.31
CA LEU A 284 -5.38 -4.32 3.73
C LEU A 284 -4.11 -4.55 4.56
N GLY A 285 -3.08 -5.14 3.96
CA GLY A 285 -1.82 -5.53 4.63
C GLY A 285 -1.94 -6.82 5.43
N GLU A 286 -3.15 -7.33 5.60
CA GLU A 286 -3.44 -8.55 6.33
C GLU A 286 -4.21 -9.51 5.43
N THR A 287 -3.92 -10.79 5.55
CA THR A 287 -4.71 -11.87 4.97
C THR A 287 -5.39 -12.62 6.09
N ARG A 288 -6.64 -13.02 5.84
CA ARG A 288 -7.36 -13.90 6.75
C ARG A 288 -7.00 -15.32 6.40
N GLU A 289 -6.39 -16.02 7.34
CA GLU A 289 -6.08 -17.44 7.22
C GLU A 289 -6.69 -18.19 8.39
N PHE A 290 -7.11 -19.43 8.14
CA PHE A 290 -7.56 -20.30 9.22
C PHE A 290 -6.38 -20.61 10.15
N ASP A 291 -6.62 -20.51 11.45
CA ASP A 291 -5.62 -20.74 12.49
C ASP A 291 -5.95 -22.04 13.24
N GLU A 292 -4.95 -22.91 13.37
CA GLU A 292 -5.10 -24.19 14.08
C GLU A 292 -5.51 -23.99 15.54
N SER A 293 -4.97 -22.97 16.21
CA SER A 293 -5.26 -22.67 17.62
C SER A 293 -6.70 -22.22 17.85
N LEU A 294 -7.35 -21.61 16.86
CA LEU A 294 -8.76 -21.22 16.93
C LEU A 294 -9.69 -22.40 16.62
N ILE A 295 -9.23 -23.34 15.80
CA ILE A 295 -9.97 -24.55 15.43
C ILE A 295 -9.90 -25.60 16.56
N ILE A 296 -8.73 -25.70 17.21
CA ILE A 296 -8.41 -26.63 18.29
C ILE A 296 -7.85 -25.83 19.48
N PRO A 297 -8.68 -25.09 20.23
CA PRO A 297 -8.21 -24.24 21.31
C PRO A 297 -7.76 -25.02 22.55
N ASN A 298 -8.18 -26.27 22.68
CA ASN A 298 -7.81 -27.12 23.80
C ASN A 298 -7.42 -28.52 23.30
N GLY A 299 -6.12 -28.68 23.03
CA GLY A 299 -5.56 -29.96 22.59
C GLY A 299 -5.59 -31.08 23.64
N ARG A 300 -5.97 -30.78 24.89
CA ARG A 300 -6.17 -31.79 25.94
C ARG A 300 -7.51 -32.52 25.81
N LEU A 301 -8.44 -32.00 25.02
CA LEU A 301 -9.69 -32.68 24.72
C LEU A 301 -9.43 -33.82 23.71
N SER A 302 -10.19 -34.89 23.86
CA SER A 302 -10.22 -35.97 22.90
C SER A 302 -10.96 -35.57 21.62
N LEU A 303 -10.69 -36.26 20.52
CA LEU A 303 -11.36 -36.01 19.23
C LEU A 303 -12.88 -36.23 19.34
N ASP A 304 -13.32 -37.24 20.10
CA ASP A 304 -14.74 -37.49 20.40
C ASP A 304 -15.34 -36.49 21.40
N GLY A 305 -14.50 -35.89 22.25
CA GLY A 305 -14.86 -34.87 23.22
C GLY A 305 -15.03 -33.47 22.63
N GLY A 306 -14.92 -33.33 21.30
CA GLY A 306 -15.11 -32.06 20.60
C GLY A 306 -13.88 -31.17 20.57
N ALA A 307 -12.67 -31.76 20.48
CA ALA A 307 -11.43 -31.00 20.31
C ALA A 307 -11.46 -30.07 19.08
N ILE A 308 -12.15 -30.45 18.00
CA ILE A 308 -12.29 -29.66 16.77
C ILE A 308 -13.61 -28.87 16.80
N LEU A 309 -13.52 -27.58 17.11
CA LEU A 309 -14.68 -26.70 17.33
C LEU A 309 -15.63 -26.54 16.13
N PRO A 310 -15.16 -26.33 14.88
CA PRO A 310 -16.04 -26.08 13.74
C PRO A 310 -17.05 -27.19 13.43
N PHE A 311 -16.83 -28.40 13.98
CA PHE A 311 -17.68 -29.57 13.75
C PHE A 311 -18.46 -30.02 14.99
N LYS A 312 -18.66 -29.12 15.97
CA LYS A 312 -19.43 -29.42 17.18
C LYS A 312 -20.96 -29.56 16.94
N ASP A 313 -21.50 -28.90 15.90
CA ASP A 313 -22.94 -28.84 15.62
C ASP A 313 -23.44 -29.92 14.62
N LYS A 314 -24.63 -29.75 14.01
CA LYS A 314 -25.37 -30.75 13.22
C LYS A 314 -24.56 -31.49 12.13
N ASP A 315 -23.53 -30.87 11.55
CA ASP A 315 -22.63 -31.49 10.56
C ASP A 315 -21.56 -32.41 11.21
N GLY A 316 -21.39 -32.32 12.53
CA GLY A 316 -20.41 -33.05 13.32
C GLY A 316 -20.50 -34.55 13.20
N LYS A 317 -21.71 -35.12 13.05
CA LYS A 317 -21.88 -36.58 12.89
C LYS A 317 -21.28 -37.11 11.58
N TRP A 318 -21.31 -36.32 10.52
CA TRP A 318 -20.72 -36.69 9.23
C TRP A 318 -19.18 -36.62 9.28
N TYR A 319 -18.63 -35.60 9.94
CA TYR A 319 -17.19 -35.47 10.14
C TYR A 319 -16.65 -36.49 11.13
N GLN A 320 -17.36 -36.75 12.23
CA GLN A 320 -16.99 -37.74 13.22
C GLN A 320 -16.86 -39.14 12.60
N ALA A 321 -17.81 -39.53 11.72
CA ALA A 321 -17.72 -40.80 10.99
C ALA A 321 -16.49 -40.89 10.06
N GLN A 322 -16.04 -39.78 9.49
CA GLN A 322 -14.81 -39.74 8.69
C GLN A 322 -13.55 -39.84 9.55
N ILE A 323 -13.50 -39.14 10.68
CA ILE A 323 -12.37 -39.20 11.62
C ILE A 323 -12.27 -40.59 12.27
N GLU A 324 -13.40 -41.24 12.59
CA GLU A 324 -13.41 -42.63 13.07
C GLU A 324 -12.79 -43.60 12.05
N LYS A 325 -13.05 -43.41 10.75
CA LYS A 325 -12.43 -44.23 9.70
C LYS A 325 -10.93 -43.95 9.55
N LEU A 326 -10.50 -42.69 9.75
CA LEU A 326 -9.08 -42.35 9.79
C LEU A 326 -8.39 -42.96 11.01
N ALA A 327 -9.07 -43.00 12.15
CA ALA A 327 -8.59 -43.62 13.38
C ALA A 327 -8.34 -45.13 13.18
N ASP A 328 -9.28 -45.83 12.53
CA ASP A 328 -9.13 -47.25 12.17
C ASP A 328 -7.94 -47.49 11.22
N HIS A 329 -7.74 -46.62 10.22
CA HIS A 329 -6.73 -46.80 9.17
C HIS A 329 -5.31 -46.45 9.62
N TYR A 330 -5.14 -45.32 10.32
CA TYR A 330 -3.85 -44.84 10.81
C TYR A 330 -3.50 -45.33 12.22
N GLY A 331 -4.39 -46.08 12.87
CA GLY A 331 -4.13 -46.76 14.14
C GLY A 331 -4.08 -45.84 15.37
N PHE A 332 -4.91 -44.79 15.42
CA PHE A 332 -5.03 -43.91 16.59
C PHE A 332 -6.40 -44.01 17.27
N SER A 333 -6.51 -43.59 18.54
CA SER A 333 -7.76 -43.66 19.29
C SER A 333 -8.50 -42.31 19.31
N MET A 334 -9.81 -42.34 19.08
CA MET A 334 -10.68 -41.14 19.18
C MET A 334 -10.77 -40.56 20.59
N LYS A 335 -10.50 -41.38 21.62
CA LYS A 335 -10.53 -40.99 23.03
C LYS A 335 -9.22 -40.38 23.52
N MET A 336 -8.18 -40.42 22.70
CA MET A 336 -6.90 -39.83 23.02
C MET A 336 -6.97 -38.30 22.89
N PRO A 337 -6.38 -37.54 23.83
CA PRO A 337 -6.19 -36.10 23.68
C PRO A 337 -5.47 -35.75 22.38
N TYR A 338 -5.90 -34.68 21.70
CA TYR A 338 -5.28 -34.24 20.45
C TYR A 338 -3.76 -34.01 20.56
N ASP A 339 -3.30 -33.46 21.68
CA ASP A 339 -1.88 -33.19 21.92
C ASP A 339 -1.01 -34.45 21.90
N GLN A 340 -1.58 -35.60 22.27
CA GLN A 340 -0.89 -36.89 22.34
C GLN A 340 -0.81 -37.61 20.98
N LEU A 341 -1.49 -37.10 19.95
CA LEU A 341 -1.40 -37.63 18.58
C LEU A 341 -0.04 -37.30 17.96
N SER A 342 0.46 -38.17 17.09
CA SER A 342 1.68 -37.91 16.32
C SER A 342 1.47 -36.78 15.31
N ASP A 343 2.53 -36.04 14.99
CA ASP A 343 2.47 -34.94 14.01
C ASP A 343 2.05 -35.42 12.61
N THR A 344 2.35 -36.67 12.27
CA THR A 344 1.86 -37.30 11.04
C THR A 344 0.34 -37.43 11.02
N VAL A 345 -0.27 -37.88 12.12
CA VAL A 345 -1.72 -38.01 12.26
C VAL A 345 -2.39 -36.63 12.31
N LYS A 346 -1.82 -35.67 13.06
CA LYS A 346 -2.31 -34.28 13.11
C LYS A 346 -2.37 -33.65 11.72
N ASN A 347 -1.30 -33.81 10.93
CA ASN A 347 -1.24 -33.31 9.56
C ASN A 347 -2.30 -33.96 8.66
N LYS A 348 -2.54 -35.28 8.78
CA LYS A 348 -3.59 -35.97 8.00
C LYS A 348 -5.00 -35.52 8.40
N ILE A 349 -5.24 -35.20 9.67
CA ILE A 349 -6.52 -34.65 10.13
C ILE A 349 -6.72 -33.21 9.61
N LEU A 350 -5.68 -32.36 9.69
CA LEU A 350 -5.79 -30.95 9.31
C LEU A 350 -5.79 -30.74 7.79
N TYR A 351 -4.88 -31.37 7.06
CA TYR A 351 -4.65 -31.12 5.63
C TYR A 351 -5.12 -32.26 4.71
N GLY A 352 -5.59 -33.37 5.27
CA GLY A 352 -6.19 -34.45 4.50
C GLY A 352 -5.24 -35.62 4.20
N SER A 353 -5.80 -36.65 3.56
CA SER A 353 -5.07 -37.85 3.12
C SER A 353 -5.11 -37.98 1.60
N ASP A 354 -3.98 -38.34 0.99
CA ASP A 354 -3.89 -38.58 -0.46
C ASP A 354 -4.48 -39.94 -0.89
N GLU A 355 -4.76 -40.80 0.09
CA GLU A 355 -5.33 -42.14 -0.07
C GLU A 355 -6.86 -42.12 -0.14
N GLU A 356 -7.43 -43.00 -0.95
CA GLU A 356 -8.88 -43.22 -1.02
C GLU A 356 -9.34 -44.13 0.11
N LEU A 357 -10.20 -43.61 0.97
CA LEU A 357 -10.80 -44.34 2.08
C LEU A 357 -12.28 -44.60 1.79
N THR A 358 -12.78 -45.75 2.26
CA THR A 358 -14.20 -46.08 2.17
C THR A 358 -14.89 -45.59 3.43
N PHE A 359 -15.63 -44.49 3.32
CA PHE A 359 -16.36 -43.90 4.42
C PHE A 359 -17.75 -44.52 4.54
N ILE A 360 -18.16 -44.79 5.78
CA ILE A 360 -19.46 -45.37 6.09
C ILE A 360 -20.23 -44.39 6.97
N TYR A 361 -21.34 -43.88 6.45
CA TYR A 361 -22.24 -43.00 7.20
C TYR A 361 -23.57 -43.68 7.47
N LYS A 362 -23.98 -43.73 8.75
CA LYS A 362 -25.25 -44.30 9.18
C LYS A 362 -26.22 -43.18 9.56
N LYS A 363 -27.28 -43.01 8.76
CA LYS A 363 -28.46 -42.21 9.14
C LYS A 363 -29.52 -43.18 9.70
N GLN A 364 -30.43 -42.69 10.54
CA GLN A 364 -31.35 -43.49 11.37
C GLN A 364 -31.99 -44.73 10.70
N ASN A 365 -32.23 -44.74 9.39
CA ASN A 365 -32.77 -45.88 8.62
C ASN A 365 -31.97 -46.27 7.35
N SER A 366 -30.76 -45.76 7.14
CA SER A 366 -29.97 -46.07 5.92
C SER A 366 -28.46 -45.91 6.11
N GLN A 367 -27.69 -46.84 5.53
CA GLN A 367 -26.24 -46.82 5.52
C GLN A 367 -25.75 -46.43 4.12
N PHE A 368 -24.95 -45.37 4.04
CA PHE A 368 -24.31 -44.91 2.82
C PHE A 368 -22.83 -45.23 2.88
N GLN A 369 -22.31 -45.87 1.84
CA GLN A 369 -20.88 -46.12 1.66
C GLN A 369 -20.40 -45.36 0.43
N PHE A 370 -19.32 -44.62 0.57
CA PHE A 370 -18.70 -43.91 -0.55
C PHE A 370 -17.18 -43.96 -0.42
N LYS A 371 -16.48 -43.99 -1.56
CA LYS A 371 -15.02 -43.89 -1.61
C LYS A 371 -14.66 -42.45 -1.90
N SER A 372 -13.82 -41.86 -1.06
CA SER A 372 -13.30 -40.52 -1.26
C SER A 372 -11.94 -40.39 -0.58
N LYS A 373 -11.17 -39.39 -1.00
CA LYS A 373 -10.05 -38.89 -0.20
C LYS A 373 -10.58 -38.05 0.95
N PHE A 374 -9.91 -38.07 2.10
CA PHE A 374 -10.23 -37.15 3.17
C PHE A 374 -9.62 -35.79 2.85
N GLU A 375 -10.47 -34.77 2.71
CA GLU A 375 -10.06 -33.42 2.32
C GLU A 375 -9.20 -32.72 3.39
N GLY A 376 -9.40 -33.07 4.67
CA GLY A 376 -8.80 -32.36 5.81
C GLY A 376 -9.67 -31.23 6.33
N VAL A 377 -9.57 -30.98 7.64
CA VAL A 377 -10.33 -29.91 8.32
C VAL A 377 -10.05 -28.53 7.73
N MET A 378 -8.78 -28.19 7.52
CA MET A 378 -8.35 -26.87 7.03
C MET A 378 -8.78 -26.62 5.59
N ASN A 379 -8.59 -27.60 4.71
CA ASN A 379 -8.97 -27.48 3.31
C ASN A 379 -10.48 -27.38 3.16
N ASN A 380 -11.23 -28.14 3.96
CA ASN A 380 -12.68 -28.06 3.97
C ASN A 380 -13.19 -26.67 4.38
N LEU A 381 -12.63 -26.09 5.45
CA LEU A 381 -12.98 -24.74 5.91
C LEU A 381 -12.62 -23.69 4.84
N ARG A 382 -11.45 -23.81 4.20
CA ARG A 382 -11.04 -22.95 3.07
C ARG A 382 -11.99 -23.03 1.89
N ARG A 383 -12.39 -24.24 1.47
CA ARG A 383 -13.36 -24.45 0.39
C ARG A 383 -14.71 -23.86 0.75
N ARG A 384 -15.26 -24.19 1.93
CA ARG A 384 -16.54 -23.64 2.41
C ARG A 384 -16.53 -22.12 2.44
N TYR A 385 -15.44 -21.50 2.90
CA TYR A 385 -15.32 -20.04 2.92
C TYR A 385 -15.39 -19.41 1.52
N ARG A 386 -14.73 -20.04 0.53
CA ARG A 386 -14.70 -19.57 -0.87
C ARG A 386 -16.02 -19.80 -1.61
N GLU A 387 -16.65 -20.96 -1.41
CA GLU A 387 -17.85 -21.37 -2.17
C GLU A 387 -19.15 -20.83 -1.56
N THR A 388 -19.16 -20.49 -0.27
CA THR A 388 -20.39 -20.06 0.40
C THR A 388 -20.84 -18.68 -0.04
N SER A 389 -22.10 -18.57 -0.49
CA SER A 389 -22.78 -17.30 -0.82
C SER A 389 -23.47 -16.63 0.37
N SER A 390 -23.68 -17.35 1.48
CA SER A 390 -24.33 -16.84 2.70
C SER A 390 -23.37 -16.01 3.56
N ALA A 391 -23.75 -14.76 3.86
CA ALA A 391 -22.99 -13.87 4.75
C ALA A 391 -22.86 -14.43 6.18
N GLN A 392 -23.95 -14.99 6.73
CA GLN A 392 -23.96 -15.53 8.09
C GLN A 392 -22.96 -16.68 8.27
N VAL A 393 -22.90 -17.59 7.31
CA VAL A 393 -21.94 -18.72 7.35
C VAL A 393 -20.51 -18.21 7.20
N ARG A 394 -20.30 -17.18 6.37
CA ARG A 394 -18.98 -16.56 6.21
C ARG A 394 -18.49 -15.94 7.51
N ASP A 395 -19.35 -15.20 8.22
CA ASP A 395 -19.02 -14.59 9.51
C ASP A 395 -18.72 -15.63 10.59
N GLN A 396 -19.47 -16.73 10.62
CA GLN A 396 -19.18 -17.87 11.51
C GLN A 396 -17.80 -18.47 11.23
N LEU A 397 -17.46 -18.72 9.96
CA LEU A 397 -16.16 -19.28 9.59
C LEU A 397 -15.00 -18.31 9.91
N GLN A 398 -15.23 -17.00 9.83
CA GLN A 398 -14.24 -15.98 10.18
C GLN A 398 -13.81 -16.03 11.65
N THR A 399 -14.65 -16.55 12.55
CA THR A 399 -14.28 -16.73 13.97
C THR A 399 -13.11 -17.70 14.18
N PHE A 400 -12.85 -18.56 13.19
CA PHE A 400 -11.74 -19.52 13.19
C PHE A 400 -10.53 -19.03 12.37
N MET A 401 -10.54 -17.77 11.94
CA MET A 401 -9.47 -17.17 11.15
C MET A 401 -8.67 -16.18 11.98
N ALA A 402 -7.35 -16.23 11.87
CA ALA A 402 -6.46 -15.19 12.37
C ALA A 402 -6.15 -14.19 11.25
N LEU A 403 -5.84 -12.96 11.67
CA LEU A 403 -5.27 -11.94 10.79
C LEU A 403 -3.76 -12.10 10.81
N ASN A 404 -3.22 -12.53 9.67
CA ASN A 404 -1.79 -12.64 9.48
C ASN A 404 -1.30 -11.50 8.58
N PRO A 405 -0.08 -10.97 8.79
CA PRO A 405 0.54 -10.06 7.83
C PRO A 405 0.58 -10.71 6.45
N CYS A 406 0.14 -9.98 5.43
CA CYS A 406 0.19 -10.44 4.06
C CYS A 406 1.64 -10.78 3.67
N THR A 407 1.88 -11.98 3.15
CA THR A 407 3.22 -12.48 2.79
C THR A 407 3.86 -11.73 1.62
N ALA A 408 3.05 -11.12 0.74
CA ALA A 408 3.56 -10.40 -0.42
C ALA A 408 4.03 -8.97 -0.09
N CYS A 409 3.36 -8.28 0.82
CA CYS A 409 3.76 -6.93 1.25
C CYS A 409 4.32 -6.87 2.67
N ASN A 410 4.41 -7.99 3.39
CA ASN A 410 4.81 -8.08 4.79
C ASN A 410 4.07 -7.08 5.70
N GLY A 411 2.76 -6.91 5.50
CA GLY A 411 1.98 -5.94 6.27
C GLY A 411 2.04 -4.49 5.77
N LYS A 412 2.90 -4.17 4.80
CA LYS A 412 3.14 -2.78 4.34
C LYS A 412 2.04 -2.21 3.43
N ARG A 413 1.04 -3.01 3.06
CA ARG A 413 -0.16 -2.62 2.27
C ARG A 413 0.09 -2.13 0.84
N LEU A 414 1.34 -1.91 0.44
CA LEU A 414 1.72 -1.31 -0.84
C LEU A 414 2.39 -2.31 -1.79
N GLN A 415 2.41 -1.97 -3.07
CA GLN A 415 3.18 -2.67 -4.09
C GLN A 415 4.70 -2.50 -3.89
N PRO A 416 5.52 -3.39 -4.47
CA PRO A 416 6.98 -3.30 -4.36
C PRO A 416 7.58 -1.98 -4.88
N LEU A 417 7.03 -1.42 -5.97
CA LEU A 417 7.57 -0.20 -6.60
C LEU A 417 7.45 1.03 -5.68
N PRO A 418 6.27 1.39 -5.14
CA PRO A 418 6.16 2.45 -4.12
C PRO A 418 7.06 2.23 -2.89
N LEU A 419 7.22 0.98 -2.45
CA LEU A 419 8.07 0.64 -1.30
C LEU A 419 9.57 0.76 -1.59
N ALA A 420 9.96 0.82 -2.86
CA ALA A 420 11.33 1.03 -3.27
C ALA A 420 11.70 2.53 -3.37
N VAL A 421 10.73 3.43 -3.18
CA VAL A 421 11.00 4.87 -3.09
C VAL A 421 11.34 5.23 -1.65
N ARG A 422 12.47 5.92 -1.45
CA ARG A 422 13.02 6.22 -0.13
C ARG A 422 13.27 7.72 0.07
N ILE A 423 13.17 8.15 1.33
CA ILE A 423 13.64 9.45 1.84
C ILE A 423 14.49 9.15 3.07
N GLN A 424 15.76 9.59 3.09
CA GLN A 424 16.74 9.20 4.13
C GLN A 424 16.74 7.68 4.39
N ASP A 425 16.85 6.90 3.30
CA ASP A 425 16.90 5.42 3.30
C ASP A 425 15.66 4.68 3.80
N LEU A 426 14.57 5.39 4.15
CA LEU A 426 13.32 4.77 4.58
C LEU A 426 12.21 4.94 3.56
N ASN A 427 11.43 3.88 3.33
CA ASN A 427 10.21 3.96 2.53
C ASN A 427 9.01 4.45 3.34
N ILE A 428 7.93 4.78 2.65
CA ILE A 428 6.73 5.34 3.28
C ILE A 428 6.13 4.42 4.36
N ALA A 429 6.15 3.11 4.16
CA ALA A 429 5.58 2.15 5.11
C ALA A 429 6.44 2.05 6.38
N GLU A 430 7.76 2.16 6.24
CA GLU A 430 8.69 2.23 7.37
C GLU A 430 8.47 3.50 8.19
N TYR A 431 8.30 4.67 7.57
CA TYR A 431 7.93 5.88 8.30
C TYR A 431 6.62 5.73 9.07
N THR A 432 5.61 5.08 8.49
CA THR A 432 4.33 4.86 9.19
C THR A 432 4.39 3.82 10.30
N SER A 433 5.47 3.03 10.35
CA SER A 433 5.69 2.02 11.38
C SER A 433 6.54 2.55 12.55
N LEU A 434 7.13 3.73 12.42
CA LEU A 434 7.84 4.42 13.49
C LEU A 434 6.87 4.93 14.56
N SER A 435 7.39 5.12 15.78
CA SER A 435 6.67 5.90 16.79
C SER A 435 6.55 7.36 16.33
N VAL A 436 5.53 8.07 16.81
CA VAL A 436 5.34 9.50 16.51
C VAL A 436 6.61 10.31 16.85
N LYS A 437 7.25 9.99 17.97
CA LYS A 437 8.49 10.64 18.41
C LYS A 437 9.65 10.42 17.44
N ASP A 438 9.85 9.18 16.98
CA ASP A 438 10.96 8.86 16.08
C ASP A 438 10.73 9.40 14.66
N ALA A 439 9.48 9.35 14.19
CA ALA A 439 9.08 9.97 12.93
C ALA A 439 9.33 11.48 12.97
N LEU A 440 8.91 12.16 14.05
CA LEU A 440 9.12 13.60 14.23
C LEU A 440 10.61 13.96 14.20
N ALA A 441 11.45 13.20 14.91
CA ALA A 441 12.89 13.42 14.92
C ALA A 441 13.51 13.28 13.53
N LYS A 442 13.11 12.27 12.76
CA LYS A 442 13.59 12.07 11.39
C LYS A 442 13.13 13.17 10.44
N PHE A 443 11.85 13.53 10.45
CA PHE A 443 11.34 14.59 9.57
C PHE A 443 11.93 15.97 9.89
N ALA A 444 12.27 16.25 11.15
CA ALA A 444 12.91 17.50 11.54
C ALA A 444 14.36 17.62 11.02
N ASP A 445 15.02 16.50 10.74
CA ASP A 445 16.42 16.42 10.29
C ASP A 445 16.56 16.36 8.76
N ILE A 446 15.45 16.44 8.01
CA ILE A 446 15.50 16.42 6.54
C ILE A 446 15.99 17.78 6.03
N GLU A 447 17.22 17.79 5.52
CA GLU A 447 17.73 18.90 4.72
C GLU A 447 17.26 18.76 3.26
N LEU A 448 16.53 19.77 2.79
CA LEU A 448 16.01 19.81 1.42
C LEU A 448 16.91 20.68 0.54
N THR A 449 17.39 20.13 -0.58
CA THR A 449 18.23 20.85 -1.54
C THR A 449 17.55 20.98 -2.92
N GLY A 450 17.74 22.12 -3.58
CA GLY A 450 17.32 22.35 -4.96
C GLY A 450 15.83 22.70 -5.16
N ASN A 451 15.36 22.67 -6.40
CA ASN A 451 14.01 23.13 -6.77
C ASN A 451 12.88 22.33 -6.12
N ALA A 452 13.13 21.06 -5.76
CA ALA A 452 12.14 20.22 -5.08
C ALA A 452 11.91 20.65 -3.61
N ALA A 453 12.83 21.41 -3.02
CA ALA A 453 12.74 21.90 -1.64
C ALA A 453 11.57 22.85 -1.42
N ILE A 454 11.25 23.73 -2.37
CA ILE A 454 10.23 24.78 -2.21
C ILE A 454 8.83 24.18 -1.94
N ILE A 455 8.49 23.10 -2.67
CA ILE A 455 7.21 22.41 -2.48
C ILE A 455 7.28 21.49 -1.26
N ALA A 456 8.39 20.77 -1.09
CA ALA A 456 8.56 19.83 0.00
C ALA A 456 8.62 20.50 1.37
N GLU A 457 9.13 21.73 1.49
CA GLU A 457 9.23 22.47 2.76
C GLU A 457 7.85 22.73 3.38
N LYS A 458 6.88 23.17 2.57
CA LYS A 458 5.50 23.38 3.05
C LYS A 458 4.84 22.08 3.48
N VAL A 459 5.06 21.01 2.73
CA VAL A 459 4.53 19.67 3.04
C VAL A 459 5.17 19.11 4.30
N LEU A 460 6.49 19.26 4.44
CA LEU A 460 7.25 18.81 5.60
C LEU A 460 6.82 19.54 6.86
N LYS A 461 6.57 20.85 6.77
CA LYS A 461 6.03 21.65 7.88
C LYS A 461 4.69 21.09 8.37
N GLU A 462 3.76 20.80 7.47
CA GLU A 462 2.45 20.21 7.81
C GLU A 462 2.59 18.82 8.47
N VAL A 463 3.50 17.98 7.95
CA VAL A 463 3.80 16.67 8.57
C VAL A 463 4.31 16.86 10.00
N VAL A 464 5.28 17.76 10.21
CA VAL A 464 5.87 18.03 11.53
C VAL A 464 4.86 18.63 12.51
N GLU A 465 4.03 19.58 12.07
CA GLU A 465 3.00 20.19 12.92
C GLU A 465 1.94 19.17 13.37
N ARG A 466 1.48 18.30 12.47
CA ARG A 466 0.54 17.23 12.80
C ARG A 466 1.16 16.16 13.68
N LEU A 467 2.43 15.80 13.47
CA LEU A 467 3.16 14.89 14.36
C LEU A 467 3.40 15.48 15.75
N ARG A 468 3.54 16.80 15.90
CA ARG A 468 3.64 17.46 17.22
C ARG A 468 2.30 17.55 17.95
N PHE A 469 1.19 17.55 17.20
CA PHE A 469 -0.15 17.55 17.77
C PHE A 469 -0.51 16.19 18.37
N LEU A 470 -0.01 15.10 17.78
CA LEU A 470 -0.09 13.74 18.30
C LEU A 470 0.88 13.50 19.46
#